data_AF-T0M8T0-F1
#
_entry.id   AF-T0M8T0-F1
#
_cell.length_a   1.000
_cell.length_b   1.000
_cell.length_c   1.000
_cell.angle_alpha   90.00
_cell.angle_beta   90.00
_cell.angle_gamma   90.00
#
_symmetry.space_group_name_H-M   'P 1'
#
loop_
_entity.id
_entity.type
_entity.pdbx_description
1 polymer ?
#
loop_
_entity_poly.entity_id
_entity_poly.type
_entity_poly.pdbx_seq_one_letter_code
_entity_poly.pdbx_strand_id
1 'polypeptide(L)' 'MVLTLVDLKEKLKPQLKNLWGIDDFKITKASHINKYWILGIEYQKPNKSFGGDTIFYSTERSVISANDETGEIDTIN' A
#
# COMPACT_ATOMS: atom_id res chain seq x y z
N MET A 1 3.57 -6.95 20.43
CA MET A 1 2.29 -6.21 20.61
C MET A 1 1.75 -5.96 19.22
N VAL A 2 0.54 -6.39 18.92
CA VAL A 2 -0.03 -6.30 17.56
C VAL A 2 -0.41 -4.85 17.25
N LEU A 3 0.08 -4.33 16.14
CA LEU A 3 -0.25 -3.00 15.61
C LEU A 3 -1.73 -2.94 15.20
N THR A 4 -2.36 -1.82 15.51
CA THR A 4 -3.69 -1.53 14.96
C THR A 4 -3.58 -1.21 13.47
N LEU A 5 -4.70 -1.28 12.73
CA LEU A 5 -4.71 -0.87 11.31
C LEU A 5 -4.33 0.61 11.10
N VAL A 6 -4.56 1.47 12.11
CA VAL A 6 -4.17 2.88 12.06
C VAL A 6 -2.64 3.00 12.15
N ASP A 7 -2.04 2.33 13.15
CA ASP A 7 -0.58 2.33 13.33
C ASP A 7 0.12 1.72 12.11
N LEU A 8 -0.44 0.63 11.58
CA LEU A 8 0.06 -0.05 10.40
C LEU A 8 -0.01 0.88 9.17
N LYS A 9 -1.10 1.63 8.98
CA LYS A 9 -1.23 2.58 7.87
C LYS A 9 -0.13 3.65 7.92
N GLU A 10 0.18 4.19 9.09
CA GLU A 10 1.24 5.18 9.25
C GLU A 10 2.63 4.58 8.96
N LYS A 11 2.88 3.33 9.33
CA LYS A 11 4.12 2.61 8.99
C LYS A 11 4.24 2.28 7.51
N LEU A 12 3.14 2.02 6.82
CA LEU A 12 3.12 1.63 5.41
C LEU A 12 3.35 2.81 4.46
N LYS A 13 2.88 4.02 4.79
CA LYS A 13 3.05 5.22 3.97
C LYS A 13 4.50 5.43 3.46
N PRO A 14 5.52 5.53 4.33
CA PRO A 14 6.89 5.76 3.86
C PRO A 14 7.45 4.57 3.06
N GLN A 15 7.02 3.34 3.37
CA GLN A 15 7.46 2.13 2.66
C GLN A 15 6.88 2.08 1.24
N LEU A 16 5.57 2.30 1.09
CA LEU A 16 4.90 2.32 -0.23
C LEU A 16 5.38 3.48 -1.11
N LYS A 17 5.69 4.63 -0.50
CA LYS A 17 6.35 5.74 -1.20
C LYS A 17 7.72 5.33 -1.73
N ASN A 18 8.53 4.67 -0.92
CA ASN A 18 9.87 4.24 -1.32
C ASN A 18 9.83 3.12 -2.37
N LEU A 19 8.92 2.15 -2.23
CA LEU A 19 8.84 0.98 -3.09
C LEU A 19 8.14 1.27 -4.42
N TRP A 20 7.00 1.96 -4.40
CA TRP A 20 6.13 2.15 -5.57
C TRP A 20 5.93 3.62 -5.96
N GLY A 21 6.51 4.57 -5.21
CA GLY A 21 6.30 6.00 -5.47
C GLY A 21 4.87 6.47 -5.15
N ILE A 22 4.18 5.77 -4.23
CA ILE A 22 2.79 6.07 -3.88
C ILE A 22 2.74 6.91 -2.62
N ASP A 23 2.19 8.11 -2.73
CA ASP A 23 2.00 9.03 -1.61
C ASP A 23 0.66 8.84 -0.89
N ASP A 24 -0.37 8.34 -1.59
CA ASP A 24 -1.69 8.14 -1.02
C ASP A 24 -2.30 6.79 -1.43
N PHE A 25 -2.91 6.13 -0.45
CA PHE A 25 -3.54 4.83 -0.62
C PHE A 25 -4.66 4.61 0.39
N LYS A 26 -5.58 3.73 0.02
CA LYS A 26 -6.69 3.29 0.85
C LYS A 26 -6.57 1.79 1.12
N ILE A 27 -6.64 1.40 2.38
CA ILE A 27 -6.84 -0.01 2.76
C ILE A 27 -8.31 -0.34 2.49
N THR A 28 -8.55 -1.25 1.56
CA THR A 28 -9.89 -1.68 1.14
C THR A 28 -10.31 -3.01 1.79
N LYS A 29 -9.32 -3.84 2.15
CA LYS A 29 -9.49 -5.09 2.87
C LYS A 29 -8.33 -5.29 3.83
N ALA A 30 -8.61 -5.90 4.98
CA ALA A 30 -7.61 -6.30 5.94
C ALA A 30 -8.00 -7.64 6.57
N SER A 31 -7.05 -8.57 6.63
CA SER A 31 -7.19 -9.84 7.33
C SER A 31 -5.94 -10.07 8.17
N HIS A 32 -6.11 -10.43 9.43
CA HIS A 32 -5.00 -10.81 10.30
C HIS A 32 -4.86 -12.33 10.29
N ILE A 33 -3.71 -12.82 9.84
CA ILE A 33 -3.42 -14.25 9.73
C ILE A 33 -2.05 -14.49 10.38
N ASN A 34 -2.04 -15.26 11.46
CA ASN A 34 -0.85 -15.56 12.25
C ASN A 34 -0.15 -14.28 12.75
N LYS A 35 1.05 -13.98 12.23
CA LYS A 35 1.88 -12.81 12.59
C LYS A 35 1.87 -11.72 11.52
N TYR A 36 0.86 -11.73 10.66
CA TYR A 36 0.81 -10.87 9.49
C TYR A 36 -0.56 -10.26 9.28
N TRP A 37 -0.55 -9.00 8.85
CA TRP A 37 -1.67 -8.34 8.21
C TRP A 37 -1.58 -8.54 6.70
N ILE A 38 -2.61 -9.17 6.13
CA ILE A 38 -2.82 -9.23 4.68
C ILE A 38 -3.76 -8.10 4.29
N LEU A 39 -3.26 -7.15 3.51
CA LEU A 39 -3.96 -5.91 3.19
C LEU A 39 -4.20 -5.81 1.69
N GLY A 40 -5.45 -5.57 1.30
CA GLY A 40 -5.78 -5.10 -0.03
C GLY A 40 -5.71 -3.58 -0.05
N ILE A 41 -4.80 -3.01 -0.83
CA ILE A 41 -4.64 -1.56 -0.97
C ILE A 41 -5.06 -1.08 -2.35
N GLU A 42 -5.69 0.08 -2.40
CA GLU A 42 -6.08 0.79 -3.61
C GLU A 42 -5.35 2.13 -3.66
N TYR A 43 -4.77 2.47 -4.81
CA TYR A 43 -3.99 3.70 -5.00
C TYR A 43 -4.15 4.25 -6.41
N GLN A 44 -3.88 5.55 -6.56
CA GLN A 44 -3.86 6.20 -7.86
C GLN A 44 -2.43 6.22 -8.41
N LYS A 45 -2.27 5.82 -9.67
CA LYS A 45 -0.98 5.86 -10.36
C LYS A 45 -1.05 6.79 -11.56
N PRO A 46 -0.10 7.72 -11.72
CA PRO A 46 -0.03 8.57 -12.91
C PRO A 46 0.48 7.75 -14.10
N ASN A 47 -0.34 7.66 -15.13
CA ASN A 47 0.04 7.16 -16.44
C ASN A 47 0.36 8.35 -17.34
N LYS A 48 1.60 8.42 -17.82
CA LYS A 48 2.00 9.42 -18.81
C LYS A 48 1.36 9.08 -20.15
N SER A 49 0.60 10.01 -20.71
CA SER A 49 0.12 9.91 -22.08
C SER A 49 1.30 10.01 -23.07
N PHE A 50 1.20 9.29 -24.20
CA PHE A 50 2.07 9.51 -25.37
C PHE A 50 1.81 10.92 -25.92
N GLY A 51 2.54 11.92 -25.43
CA GLY A 51 2.37 13.32 -25.88
C GLY A 51 2.79 14.42 -24.90
N GLY A 52 3.13 14.10 -23.64
CA GLY A 52 3.87 15.02 -22.75
C GLY A 52 3.04 15.93 -21.84
N ASP A 53 1.84 16.36 -22.24
CA ASP A 53 1.12 17.43 -21.51
C ASP A 53 -0.09 16.97 -20.68
N THR A 54 -0.51 15.70 -20.78
CA THR A 54 -1.65 15.17 -20.01
C THR A 54 -1.25 13.98 -19.15
N ILE A 55 -1.52 14.07 -17.85
CA ILE A 55 -1.38 12.98 -16.88
C ILE A 55 -2.76 12.37 -16.66
N PHE A 56 -2.90 11.08 -16.97
CA PHE A 56 -4.08 10.32 -16.59
C PHE A 56 -3.78 9.58 -15.29
N TYR A 57 -4.77 9.45 -14.41
CA TYR A 57 -4.63 8.64 -13.21
C TYR A 57 -5.44 7.35 -13.40
N SER A 58 -4.80 6.21 -13.16
CA SER A 58 -5.50 4.93 -13.06
C SER A 58 -5.57 4.50 -11.60
N THR A 59 -6.71 3.92 -11.23
CA THR A 59 -6.87 3.26 -9.94
C THR A 59 -6.31 1.84 -10.03
N GLU A 60 -5.27 1.55 -9.26
CA GLU A 60 -4.67 0.22 -9.13
C GLU A 60 -5.01 -0.39 -7.77
N ARG A 61 -4.97 -1.72 -7.71
CA ARG A 61 -5.17 -2.51 -6.49
C ARG A 61 -4.07 -3.54 -6.36
N SER A 62 -3.54 -3.69 -5.16
CA SER A 62 -2.49 -4.68 -4.86
C SER A 62 -2.74 -5.32 -3.50
N VAL A 63 -2.14 -6.49 -3.28
CA VAL A 63 -2.18 -7.17 -1.99
C VAL A 63 -0.79 -7.18 -1.39
N ILE A 64 -0.68 -6.73 -0.15
CA ILE A 64 0.58 -6.73 0.60
C ILE A 64 0.43 -7.53 1.87
N SER A 65 1.52 -8.18 2.30
CA SER A 65 1.66 -8.71 3.65
C SER A 65 2.56 -7.79 4.45
N ALA A 66 2.13 -7.45 5.67
CA ALA A 66 2.92 -6.67 6.61
C ALA A 66 3.03 -7.39 7.95
N ASN A 67 4.21 -7.37 8.56
CA ASN A 67 4.42 -7.92 9.89
C ASN A 67 3.54 -7.18 10.92
N ASP A 68 2.88 -7.92 11.79
CA ASP A 68 1.89 -7.35 12.71
C ASP A 68 2.48 -6.64 13.93
N GLU A 69 3.78 -6.77 14.19
CA GLU A 69 4.49 -6.08 15.28
C GLU A 69 5.33 -4.91 14.77
N THR A 70 6.02 -5.06 13.64
CA THR A 70 6.92 -4.02 13.09
C THR A 70 6.25 -3.14 12.04
N GLY A 71 5.25 -3.67 11.34
CA GLY A 71 4.60 -3.02 10.20
C GLY A 71 5.43 -3.02 8.91
N GLU A 72 6.50 -3.82 8.85
CA GLU A 72 7.33 -3.97 7.65
C GLU A 72 6.64 -4.84 6.60
N ILE A 73 6.72 -4.43 5.33
CA ILE A 73 6.18 -5.18 4.19
C ILE A 73 7.10 -6.38 3.91
N ASP A 74 6.55 -7.58 3.96
CA ASP A 74 7.30 -8.83 3.76
C ASP A 74 7.13 -9.39 2.34
N THR A 75 5.94 -9.24 1.75
CA THR A 75 5.65 -9.70 0.38
C THR A 75 4.65 -8.79 -0.33
N ILE A 76 4.87 -8.66 -1.63
CA ILE A 76 4.09 -7.87 -2.57
C ILE A 76 3.57 -8.84 -3.64
N ASN A 77 2.25 -8.95 -3.78
CA ASN A 77 1.58 -9.73 -4.84
C ASN A 77 0.65 -8.85 -5.67
#